data_AF-A0A6A8FJK8-F1
#
_entry.id   AF-A0A6A8FJK8-F1
#
_cell.length_a   1.000
_cell.length_b   1.000
_cell.length_c   1.000
_cell.angle_alpha   90.00
_cell.angle_beta   90.00
_cell.angle_gamma   90.00
#
_symmetry.space_group_name_H-M   'P 1'
#
loop_
_entity.id
_entity.type
_entity.pdbx_description
1 polymer ?
#
loop_
_entity_poly.entity_id
_entity_poly.type
_entity_poly.pdbx_seq_one_letter_code
_entity_poly.pdbx_strand_id
1 'polypeptide(L)'
;MIDTEKGIIEDPHHQLSGSSVKGAVLVFPGAIGSSVGAYVIYSLKVNGAAPAAIISTNKADITTASGCAISNIPLVDTLDTGSSFAMRSGMEVKVDADSKIVCVTNRTF
;
A
#
# COMPACT_ATOMS: atom_id res chain seq x y z
N MET A 1 -0.50 -8.07 -11.21
CA MET A 1 0.81 -7.49 -11.62
C MET A 1 0.68 -5.97 -11.75
N ILE A 2 1.75 -5.21 -11.50
CA ILE A 2 1.77 -3.74 -11.57
C ILE A 2 2.92 -3.32 -12.49
N ASP A 3 2.64 -2.45 -13.45
CA ASP A 3 3.65 -1.76 -14.26
C ASP A 3 4.42 -0.80 -13.35
N THR A 4 5.72 -1.02 -13.15
CA THR A 4 6.51 -0.18 -12.24
C THR A 4 6.88 1.18 -12.83
N GLU A 5 6.84 1.34 -14.16
CA GLU A 5 7.15 2.60 -14.84
C GLU A 5 5.95 3.55 -14.78
N LYS A 6 4.75 3.02 -15.05
CA LYS A 6 3.50 3.79 -15.02
C LYS A 6 2.82 3.78 -13.65
N GLY A 7 3.14 2.80 -12.81
CA GLY A 7 2.42 2.53 -11.56
C GLY A 7 0.97 2.17 -11.80
N ILE A 8 0.67 1.37 -12.82
CA ILE A 8 -0.69 0.97 -13.18
C ILE A 8 -0.84 -0.53 -12.93
N ILE A 9 -1.97 -0.93 -12.36
CA ILE A 9 -2.30 -2.35 -12.20
C ILE A 9 -2.67 -2.92 -13.57
N GLU A 10 -1.78 -3.73 -14.15
CA GLU A 10 -2.00 -4.34 -15.47
C GLU A 10 -2.77 -5.66 -15.39
N ASP A 11 -3.06 -6.14 -14.18
CA ASP A 11 -3.75 -7.40 -13.96
C ASP A 11 -5.22 -7.31 -14.41
N PRO A 12 -5.64 -8.02 -15.47
CA PRO A 12 -7.01 -7.91 -15.98
C PRO A 12 -8.03 -8.65 -15.09
N HIS A 13 -7.57 -9.51 -14.18
CA HIS A 13 -8.44 -10.25 -13.26
C HIS A 13 -8.62 -9.49 -11.94
N HIS A 14 -7.85 -8.43 -11.73
CA HIS A 14 -7.95 -7.59 -10.54
C HIS A 14 -9.03 -6.51 -10.73
N GLN A 15 -9.87 -6.30 -9.72
CA GLN A 15 -10.94 -5.29 -9.74
C GLN A 15 -10.45 -3.84 -9.95
N LEU A 16 -9.14 -3.61 -9.78
CA LEU A 16 -8.49 -2.31 -9.94
C LEU A 16 -7.60 -2.25 -11.20
N SER A 17 -7.81 -3.15 -12.16
CA SER A 17 -7.11 -3.13 -13.44
C SER A 17 -7.23 -1.76 -14.12
N GLY A 18 -6.11 -1.24 -14.64
CA GLY A 18 -6.03 0.09 -15.24
C GLY A 18 -5.99 1.25 -14.24
N SER A 19 -6.10 1.00 -12.93
CA SER A 19 -5.97 2.04 -11.90
C SER A 19 -4.51 2.31 -11.56
N SER A 20 -4.18 3.57 -11.28
CA SER A 20 -2.86 3.95 -10.82
C SER A 20 -2.71 3.76 -9.31
N VAL A 21 -1.56 3.22 -8.89
CA VAL A 21 -1.18 3.14 -7.49
C VAL A 21 -0.42 4.39 -7.01
N LYS A 22 -0.09 5.31 -7.92
CA LYS A 22 0.68 6.52 -7.61
C LYS A 22 -0.09 7.41 -6.65
N GLY A 23 0.49 7.67 -5.47
CA GLY A 23 -0.13 8.48 -4.42
C GLY A 23 -1.38 7.85 -3.78
N ALA A 24 -1.73 6.61 -4.15
CA ALA A 24 -2.81 5.87 -3.53
C ALA A 24 -2.35 5.22 -2.22
N VAL A 25 -3.30 4.94 -1.32
CA VAL A 25 -3.05 4.11 -0.14
C VAL A 25 -3.41 2.67 -0.50
N LEU A 26 -2.41 1.79 -0.51
CA LEU A 26 -2.63 0.37 -0.79
C LEU A 26 -2.95 -0.36 0.51
N VAL A 27 -4.04 -1.11 0.50
CA VAL A 27 -4.47 -1.94 1.62
C VAL A 27 -4.52 -3.37 1.12
N PHE A 28 -3.77 -4.27 1.77
CA PHE A 28 -3.84 -5.68 1.44
C PHE A 28 -3.78 -6.55 2.69
N PRO A 29 -4.48 -7.70 2.68
CA PRO A 29 -4.60 -8.53 3.86
C PRO A 29 -3.29 -9.19 4.28
N GLY A 30 -2.32 -9.29 3.38
CA GLY A 30 -0.94 -9.59 3.70
C GLY A 30 -0.09 -9.13 2.54
N ALA A 31 1.09 -8.58 2.83
CA ALA A 31 2.11 -8.49 1.81
C ALA A 31 2.48 -9.92 1.45
N ILE A 32 2.33 -10.32 0.19
CA ILE A 32 2.99 -11.55 -0.23
C ILE A 32 4.48 -11.23 -0.20
N GLY A 33 5.19 -11.70 0.82
CA GLY A 33 6.63 -11.61 1.04
C GLY A 33 7.45 -12.28 -0.07
N SER A 34 7.23 -11.86 -1.30
CA SER A 34 8.02 -12.23 -2.45
C SER A 34 9.21 -11.29 -2.49
N SER A 35 10.42 -11.82 -2.69
CA SER A 35 11.64 -11.02 -2.91
C SER A 35 11.46 -9.98 -4.02
N VAL A 36 10.55 -10.25 -4.97
CA VAL A 36 10.16 -9.34 -6.05
C VAL A 36 9.32 -8.16 -5.56
N GLY A 37 8.50 -8.32 -4.51
CA GLY A 37 7.64 -7.26 -4.00
C GLY A 37 8.42 -6.05 -3.46
N ALA A 38 9.50 -6.29 -2.73
CA ALA A 38 10.39 -5.23 -2.25
C ALA A 38 11.02 -4.45 -3.41
N TYR A 39 11.43 -5.17 -4.46
CA TYR A 39 11.98 -4.58 -5.67
C TYR A 39 10.94 -3.76 -6.45
N VAL A 40 9.71 -4.25 -6.55
CA VAL A 40 8.60 -3.53 -7.17
C VAL A 40 8.31 -2.22 -6.45
N ILE A 41 8.23 -2.24 -5.11
CA ILE A 41 8.03 -1.02 -4.29
C ILE A 41 9.14 -0.01 -4.53
N TYR A 42 10.40 -0.47 -4.57
CA TYR A 42 11.56 0.36 -4.86
C TYR A 42 11.52 0.93 -6.27
N SER A 43 11.24 0.11 -7.29
CA SER A 43 11.13 0.53 -8.69
C SER A 43 10.02 1.57 -8.87
N LEU A 44 8.85 1.36 -8.25
CA LEU A 44 7.77 2.35 -8.23
C LEU A 44 8.21 3.68 -7.63
N LYS A 45 9.03 3.67 -6.58
CA LYS A 45 9.58 4.90 -5.98
C LYS A 45 10.55 5.60 -6.92
N VAL A 46 11.49 4.85 -7.52
CA VAL A 46 12.46 5.38 -8.49
C VAL A 46 11.77 6.02 -9.68
N ASN A 47 10.67 5.42 -10.17
CA ASN A 47 9.87 5.94 -11.28
C ASN A 47 8.86 7.03 -10.85
N GLY A 48 8.81 7.42 -9.58
CA GLY A 48 7.88 8.42 -9.08
C GLY A 48 6.41 8.00 -9.18
N ALA A 49 6.14 6.70 -9.19
CA ALA A 49 4.82 6.07 -9.27
C ALA A 49 4.47 5.30 -7.97
N ALA A 50 5.19 5.56 -6.89
CA ALA A 50 4.99 4.93 -5.60
C ALA A 50 3.62 5.27 -4.96
N PRO A 51 3.07 4.34 -4.17
CA PRO A 51 1.93 4.62 -3.31
C PRO A 51 2.30 5.64 -2.22
N ALA A 52 1.29 6.35 -1.72
CA ALA A 52 1.44 7.29 -0.61
C ALA A 52 1.67 6.55 0.71
N ALA A 53 1.01 5.41 0.91
CA ALA A 53 1.15 4.58 2.08
C ALA A 53 0.75 3.13 1.77
N ILE A 54 1.25 2.22 2.58
CA ILE A 54 0.91 0.81 2.53
C ILE A 54 0.37 0.39 3.89
N ILE A 55 -0.79 -0.28 3.87
CA ILE A 55 -1.45 -0.81 5.05
C ILE A 55 -1.55 -2.32 4.86
N SER A 56 -0.92 -3.07 5.75
CA SER A 56 -1.02 -4.53 5.78
C SER A 56 -2.03 -4.91 6.85
N THR A 57 -3.05 -5.72 6.54
CA THR A 57 -3.99 -6.14 7.60
C THR A 57 -3.51 -7.31 8.44
N ASN A 58 -2.51 -8.04 7.93
CA ASN A 58 -1.75 -9.05 8.65
C ASN A 58 -0.28 -8.64 8.75
N LYS A 59 0.50 -9.46 9.46
CA LYS A 59 1.92 -9.28 9.71
C LYS A 59 2.68 -9.05 8.41
N ALA A 60 3.26 -7.87 8.25
CA ALA A 60 4.09 -7.56 7.10
C ALA A 60 5.40 -8.39 7.14
N ASP A 61 5.78 -8.94 5.98
CA ASP A 61 7.07 -9.60 5.81
C ASP A 61 8.24 -8.61 5.94
N ILE A 62 9.37 -9.08 6.48
CA ILE A 62 10.59 -8.28 6.66
C ILE A 62 11.10 -7.74 5.31
N THR A 63 10.93 -8.50 4.24
CA THR A 63 11.34 -8.11 2.88
C THR A 63 10.55 -6.90 2.39
N THR A 64 9.22 -6.94 2.54
CA THR A 64 8.34 -5.81 2.21
C THR A 64 8.63 -4.61 3.10
N ALA A 65 8.78 -4.82 4.41
CA ALA A 65 9.11 -3.75 5.35
C ALA A 65 10.44 -3.07 5.00
N SER A 66 11.46 -3.83 4.62
CA SER A 66 12.75 -3.30 4.16
C SER A 66 12.59 -2.51 2.85
N GLY A 67 11.80 -3.01 1.90
CA GLY A 67 11.50 -2.31 0.66
C GLY A 67 10.80 -0.97 0.89
N CYS A 68 9.82 -0.93 1.78
CA CYS A 68 9.14 0.29 2.19
C CYS A 68 10.09 1.27 2.89
N ALA A 69 10.92 0.78 3.81
CA ALA A 69 11.89 1.59 4.54
C ALA A 69 12.91 2.26 3.60
N ILE A 70 13.49 1.49 2.66
CA ILE A 70 14.43 2.01 1.66
C ILE A 70 13.74 3.01 0.72
N SER A 71 12.49 2.74 0.35
CA SER A 71 11.72 3.57 -0.57
C SER A 71 11.09 4.80 0.09
N ASN A 72 11.28 4.99 1.40
CA ASN A 72 10.65 6.05 2.18
C ASN A 72 9.12 6.07 1.97
N ILE A 73 8.51 4.89 2.09
CA ILE A 73 7.07 4.69 1.99
C ILE A 73 6.56 4.26 3.37
N PRO A 74 5.60 4.98 3.97
CA PRO A 74 5.05 4.60 5.25
C PRO A 74 4.30 3.27 5.15
N LEU A 75 4.68 2.33 6.02
CA LEU A 75 4.06 1.01 6.17
C LEU A 75 3.48 0.91 7.58
N VAL A 76 2.19 0.60 7.68
CA VAL A 76 1.50 0.36 8.94
C VAL A 76 0.82 -1.01 8.90
N ASP A 77 0.89 -1.72 10.01
CA ASP A 77 0.21 -3.01 10.19
C ASP A 77 -1.05 -2.80 11.02
N THR A 78 -2.21 -3.27 10.54
CA THR A 78 -3.46 -3.08 11.29
C THR A 78 -3.65 -4.07 12.43
N LEU A 79 -2.81 -5.12 12.52
CA LEU A 79 -2.85 -6.09 13.64
C LEU A 79 -2.75 -5.40 15.01
N ASP A 80 -1.93 -4.35 15.10
CA ASP A 80 -1.69 -3.63 16.36
C ASP A 80 -2.78 -2.58 16.65
N THR A 81 -3.35 -1.98 15.59
CA THR A 81 -4.35 -0.91 15.72
C THR A 81 -5.78 -1.36 16.01
N GLY A 82 -6.05 -2.67 16.16
CA GLY A 82 -7.39 -3.21 16.50
C GLY A 82 -8.51 -2.80 15.53
N SER A 83 -8.14 -2.26 14.37
CA SER A 83 -9.02 -1.55 13.46
C SER A 83 -9.51 -2.53 12.40
N SER A 84 -10.47 -3.38 12.79
CA SER A 84 -11.25 -4.22 11.88
C SER A 84 -12.24 -3.37 11.05
N PHE A 85 -11.73 -2.36 10.35
CA PHE A 85 -12.53 -1.53 9.45
C PHE A 85 -12.53 -2.15 8.06
N ALA A 86 -13.72 -2.33 7.49
CA ALA A 86 -13.88 -2.70 6.09
C ALA A 86 -13.51 -1.50 5.21
N MET A 87 -12.22 -1.37 4.88
CA MET A 87 -11.73 -0.35 3.96
C MET A 87 -12.29 -0.65 2.56
N ARG A 88 -12.94 0.34 1.95
CA ARG A 88 -13.45 0.25 0.59
C ARG A 88 -12.69 1.20 -0.32
N SER A 89 -12.53 0.82 -1.58
CA SER A 89 -11.99 1.69 -2.62
C SER A 89 -12.79 2.99 -2.68
N GLY A 90 -12.10 4.14 -2.66
CA GLY A 90 -12.72 5.47 -2.67
C GLY A 90 -12.77 6.18 -1.30
N MET A 91 -12.29 5.55 -0.23
CA MET A 91 -12.14 6.22 1.07
C MET A 91 -10.85 7.07 1.13
N GLU A 92 -10.93 8.25 1.74
CA GLU A 92 -9.74 9.03 2.11
C GLU A 92 -9.18 8.50 3.43
N VAL A 93 -7.88 8.19 3.43
CA VAL A 93 -7.19 7.61 4.58
C VAL A 93 -5.92 8.39 4.83
N LYS A 94 -5.73 8.81 6.08
CA LYS A 94 -4.49 9.41 6.57
C LYS A 94 -3.73 8.36 7.36
N VAL A 95 -2.50 8.08 6.92
CA VAL A 95 -1.62 7.08 7.54
C VAL A 95 -0.47 7.81 8.21
N ASP A 96 -0.28 7.56 9.49
CA ASP A 96 0.83 8.06 10.29
C ASP A 96 1.67 6.88 10.76
N ALA A 97 2.80 6.64 10.08
CA ALA A 97 3.69 5.53 10.40
C ALA A 97 4.49 5.75 11.69
N ASP A 98 4.71 7.00 12.10
CA ASP A 98 5.46 7.34 13.31
C ASP A 98 4.63 7.02 14.56
N SER A 99 3.38 7.47 14.57
CA SER A 99 2.43 7.19 15.65
C SER A 99 1.74 5.83 15.53
N LYS A 100 1.94 5.11 14.41
CA LYS A 100 1.21 3.88 14.04
C LYS A 100 -0.30 4.06 14.01
N ILE A 101 -0.77 5.21 13.54
CA ILE A 101 -2.21 5.56 13.50
C ILE A 101 -2.69 5.57 12.06
N VAL A 102 -3.86 4.98 11.83
CA VAL A 102 -4.60 5.11 10.58
C VAL A 102 -5.91 5.83 10.87
N CYS A 103 -6.11 7.01 10.29
CA CYS A 103 -7.35 7.76 10.37
C CYS A 103 -8.11 7.66 9.05
N VAL A 104 -9.33 7.13 9.07
CA VAL A 104 -10.21 7.08 7.90
C VAL A 104 -11.13 8.29 7.93
N THR A 105 -11.10 9.10 6.87
CA THR A 105 -11.96 10.28 6.71
C THR A 105 -13.05 9.91 5.72
N ASN A 106 -14.18 9.40 6.20
CA ASN A 106 -15.30 9.03 5.33
C ASN A 106 -16.08 10.30 4.94
N ARG A 107 -15.67 10.97 3.86
CA ARG A 107 -16.49 11.99 3.22
C ARG A 107 -17.52 11.29 2.33
N THR A 108 -18.61 10.85 2.94
CA THR A 108 -19.85 10.59 2.22
C THR A 108 -20.39 11.96 1.77
N PHE A 109 -20.50 12.19 0.46
CA PHE A 109 -21.40 13.20 -0.09
C PHE A 109 -22.78 12.57 -0.30
#